data_AF-A0A263DPG3-F1
#
_entry.id   AF-A0A263DPG3-F1
#
_cell.length_a   1.000
_cell.length_b   1.000
_cell.length_c   1.000
_cell.angle_alpha   90.00
_cell.angle_beta   90.00
_cell.angle_gamma   90.00
#
_symmetry.space_group_name_H-M   'P 1'
#
loop_
_entity.id
_entity.type
_entity.pdbx_description
1 polymer ?
#
loop_
_entity_poly.entity_id
_entity_poly.type
_entity_poly.pdbx_seq_one_letter_code
_entity_poly.pdbx_strand_id
1 'polypeptide(L)'
;MTAPDYPLIALGSYETYQLAHIATYIAERLARHHRSGRGREGRMARSAAVRDIAGAATAMGNATGTSIPDDDLPRPLDADTFTAARQLLATGPRSADVVALAGLGRTGFAVVGHVPGLGEVGARAASKDVADALRAHFLTQPAGELAAWAVTRVPQKIPTLPRQVDLAVFVEHLDPARTDDRAVARNLRGQNRRTDAAIRGRFAGVDLDAPAVVTPPVRASGPRPRRAIRPRRPAAPGPGLRRPSGHRIAAPTVPTTSAGP
;
A
#
# COMPACT_ATOMS: atom_id res chain seq x y z
N MET A 1 34.97 30.13 -3.19
CA MET A 1 33.78 29.46 -2.62
C MET A 1 33.34 28.42 -3.62
N THR A 2 33.66 27.16 -3.38
CA THR A 2 33.31 26.03 -4.24
C THR A 2 31.83 25.69 -4.00
N ALA A 3 30.99 25.94 -5.00
CA ALA A 3 29.64 25.39 -5.01
C ALA A 3 29.75 23.86 -5.03
N PRO A 4 28.93 23.11 -4.27
CA PRO A 4 28.89 21.67 -4.44
C PRO A 4 28.35 21.37 -5.84
N ASP A 5 29.19 20.75 -6.67
CA ASP A 5 28.82 20.14 -7.95
C ASP A 5 27.84 19.00 -7.67
N TYR A 6 26.55 19.33 -7.63
CA TYR A 6 25.52 18.33 -7.75
C TYR A 6 25.59 17.79 -9.19
N PRO A 7 25.70 16.46 -9.40
CA PRO A 7 25.57 15.93 -10.74
C PRO A 7 24.18 16.33 -11.25
N LEU A 8 24.15 17.13 -12.32
CA LEU A 8 22.96 17.32 -13.13
C LEU A 8 22.58 15.94 -13.67
N ILE A 9 21.73 15.22 -12.95
CA ILE A 9 21.00 14.09 -13.49
C ILE A 9 20.23 14.69 -14.67
N ALA A 10 20.66 14.35 -15.88
CA ALA A 10 19.99 14.78 -17.10
C ALA A 10 18.53 14.32 -17.02
N LEU A 11 17.62 15.25 -16.68
CA LEU A 11 16.19 14.99 -16.75
C LEU A 11 15.91 14.61 -18.21
N GLY A 12 15.31 13.43 -18.41
CA GLY A 12 15.27 12.72 -19.70
C GLY A 12 14.57 13.43 -20.87
N SER A 13 14.09 14.66 -20.68
CA SER A 13 13.64 15.59 -21.73
C SER A 13 13.28 16.95 -21.10
N TYR A 14 13.17 18.00 -21.92
CA TYR A 14 12.62 19.31 -21.50
C TYR A 14 11.21 19.20 -20.89
N GLU A 15 10.42 18.24 -21.37
CA GLU A 15 9.07 17.94 -20.86
C GLU A 15 9.12 17.39 -19.43
N THR A 16 10.08 16.51 -19.12
CA THR A 16 10.28 16.01 -17.75
C THR A 16 10.66 17.14 -16.78
N TYR A 17 11.47 18.10 -17.26
CA TYR A 17 11.82 19.29 -16.47
C TYR A 17 10.59 20.18 -16.19
N GLN A 18 9.73 20.41 -17.19
CA GLN A 18 8.50 21.18 -17.00
C GLN A 18 7.54 20.49 -16.02
N LEU A 19 7.35 19.18 -16.11
CA LEU A 19 6.52 18.41 -15.19
C LEU A 19 7.00 18.54 -13.74
N ALA A 20 8.32 18.47 -13.51
CA ALA A 20 8.89 18.66 -12.18
C ALA A 20 8.61 20.07 -11.59
N HIS A 21 8.63 21.10 -12.43
CA HIS A 21 8.31 22.47 -12.00
C HIS A 21 6.84 22.65 -11.67
N ILE A 22 5.94 22.07 -12.48
CA ILE A 22 4.50 22.08 -12.20
C ILE A 22 4.20 21.32 -10.90
N ALA A 23 4.79 20.15 -10.70
CA ALA A 23 4.65 19.37 -9.47
C ALA A 23 5.15 20.13 -8.22
N THR A 24 6.31 20.79 -8.34
CA THR A 24 6.88 21.61 -7.26
C THR A 24 5.98 22.80 -6.94
N TYR A 25 5.45 23.48 -7.97
CA TYR A 25 4.52 24.58 -7.80
C TYR A 25 3.27 24.16 -7.02
N ILE A 26 2.67 23.01 -7.37
CA ILE A 26 1.51 22.44 -6.66
C ILE A 26 1.87 22.17 -5.18
N ALA A 27 2.99 21.49 -4.93
CA ALA A 27 3.42 21.15 -3.57
C ALA A 27 3.63 22.38 -2.68
N GLU A 28 4.24 23.45 -3.21
CA GLU A 28 4.41 24.70 -2.47
C GLU A 28 3.09 25.41 -2.16
N ARG A 29 2.11 25.34 -3.08
CA ARG A 29 0.79 25.95 -2.88
C ARG A 29 -0.02 25.17 -1.86
N LEU A 30 0.07 23.84 -1.86
CA LEU A 30 -0.47 22.99 -0.78
C LEU A 30 0.15 23.36 0.58
N ALA A 31 1.47 23.51 0.65
CA ALA A 31 2.15 23.91 1.88
C ALA A 31 1.71 25.31 2.38
N ARG A 32 1.48 26.27 1.47
CA ARG A 32 0.91 27.59 1.81
C ARG A 32 -0.53 27.49 2.29
N HIS A 33 -1.34 26.67 1.65
CA HIS A 33 -2.72 26.42 2.07
C HIS A 33 -2.76 25.90 3.52
N HIS A 34 -1.93 24.91 3.85
CA HIS A 34 -1.86 24.34 5.20
C HIS A 34 -1.32 25.31 6.26
N ARG A 35 -0.33 26.15 5.91
CA ARG A 35 0.24 27.15 6.84
C ARG A 35 -0.63 28.39 7.04
N SER A 36 -1.67 28.57 6.24
CA SER A 36 -2.53 29.76 6.30
C SER A 36 -3.29 29.84 7.63
N GLY A 37 -3.05 30.91 8.39
CA GLY A 37 -3.65 31.13 9.71
C GLY A 37 -5.17 31.34 9.73
N ARG A 38 -5.71 31.68 10.89
CA ARG A 38 -7.13 32.02 11.06
C ARG A 38 -7.39 33.49 10.70
N GLY A 39 -8.66 33.86 10.53
CA GLY A 39 -9.06 35.24 10.20
C GLY A 39 -9.25 35.50 8.70
N ARG A 40 -9.42 36.77 8.34
CA ARG A 40 -9.73 37.21 6.96
C ARG A 40 -8.55 36.98 6.02
N GLU A 41 -7.34 37.34 6.44
CA GLU A 41 -6.11 37.17 5.66
C GLU A 41 -5.82 35.69 5.39
N GLY A 42 -5.93 34.83 6.41
CA GLY A 42 -5.77 33.39 6.21
C GLY A 42 -6.84 32.75 5.31
N ARG A 43 -8.07 33.28 5.30
CA ARG A 43 -9.11 32.85 4.34
C ARG A 43 -8.75 33.25 2.90
N MET A 44 -8.25 34.47 2.71
CA MET A 44 -7.80 34.94 1.40
C MET A 44 -6.61 34.13 0.89
N ALA A 45 -5.60 33.87 1.74
CA ALA A 45 -4.45 33.05 1.40
C ALA A 45 -4.83 31.61 1.01
N ARG A 46 -5.78 30.99 1.71
CA ARG A 46 -6.32 29.68 1.32
C ARG A 46 -7.02 29.72 -0.03
N SER A 47 -7.87 30.72 -0.27
CA SER A 47 -8.59 30.83 -1.54
C SER A 47 -7.64 31.05 -2.73
N ALA A 48 -6.57 31.83 -2.54
CA ALA A 48 -5.53 32.02 -3.55
C ALA A 48 -4.78 30.71 -3.83
N ALA A 49 -4.37 29.99 -2.77
CA ALA A 49 -3.70 28.71 -2.92
C ALA A 49 -4.57 27.67 -3.66
N VAL A 50 -5.87 27.60 -3.37
CA VAL A 50 -6.80 26.69 -4.08
C VAL A 50 -6.89 27.04 -5.57
N ARG A 51 -6.99 28.34 -5.90
CA ARG A 51 -7.01 28.80 -7.30
C ARG A 51 -5.71 28.41 -8.03
N ASP A 52 -4.56 28.63 -7.39
CA ASP A 52 -3.26 28.33 -7.96
C ASP A 52 -3.07 26.82 -8.18
N ILE A 53 -3.55 25.98 -7.23
CA ILE A 53 -3.54 24.52 -7.37
C ILE A 53 -4.41 24.08 -8.55
N ALA A 54 -5.63 24.62 -8.68
CA ALA A 54 -6.53 24.26 -9.78
C ALA A 54 -5.94 24.65 -11.16
N GLY A 55 -5.30 25.82 -11.25
CA GLY A 55 -4.60 26.24 -12.46
C GLY A 55 -3.43 25.31 -12.80
N ALA A 56 -2.64 24.92 -11.81
CA ALA A 56 -1.51 24.02 -12.00
C ALA A 56 -1.94 22.57 -12.31
N ALA A 57 -3.04 22.09 -11.75
CA ALA A 57 -3.66 20.81 -12.09
C ALA A 57 -4.06 20.77 -13.58
N THR A 58 -4.64 21.85 -14.09
CA THR A 58 -4.96 22.00 -15.51
C THR A 58 -3.69 22.00 -16.37
N ALA A 59 -2.65 22.74 -15.96
CA ALA A 59 -1.36 22.75 -16.67
C ALA A 59 -0.70 21.37 -16.71
N MET A 60 -0.78 20.61 -15.61
CA MET A 60 -0.27 19.24 -15.54
C MET A 60 -1.07 18.29 -16.43
N GLY A 61 -2.40 18.44 -16.45
CA GLY A 61 -3.24 17.63 -17.33
C GLY A 61 -2.95 17.88 -18.81
N ASN A 62 -2.72 19.14 -19.19
CA ASN A 62 -2.30 19.49 -20.54
C ASN A 62 -0.91 18.92 -20.88
N ALA A 63 0.05 19.00 -19.96
CA ALA A 63 1.40 18.49 -20.15
C ALA A 63 1.47 16.95 -20.24
N THR A 64 0.53 16.24 -19.61
CA THR A 64 0.46 14.77 -19.61
C THR A 64 -0.56 14.21 -20.61
N GLY A 65 -1.29 15.08 -21.32
CA GLY A 65 -2.37 14.69 -22.24
C GLY A 65 -3.57 14.01 -21.56
N THR A 66 -3.67 14.05 -20.23
CA THR A 66 -4.67 13.30 -19.45
C THR A 66 -5.22 14.17 -18.33
N SER A 67 -6.53 14.12 -18.07
CA SER A 67 -7.09 14.77 -16.87
C SER A 67 -6.68 13.98 -15.62
N ILE A 68 -6.05 14.66 -14.66
CA ILE A 68 -5.59 14.05 -13.41
C ILE A 68 -6.62 14.35 -12.32
N PRO A 69 -7.19 13.33 -11.65
CA PRO A 69 -8.06 13.52 -10.49
C PRO A 69 -7.36 14.31 -9.37
N ASP A 70 -8.12 15.09 -8.59
CA ASP A 70 -7.59 15.90 -7.48
C ASP A 70 -6.78 15.07 -6.47
N ASP A 71 -7.19 13.82 -6.23
CA ASP A 71 -6.53 12.90 -5.30
C ASP A 71 -5.17 12.41 -5.79
N ASP A 72 -4.88 12.56 -7.09
CA ASP A 72 -3.67 12.10 -7.77
C ASP A 72 -2.67 13.24 -8.04
N LEU A 73 -2.96 14.46 -7.59
CA LEU A 73 -2.03 15.58 -7.74
C LEU A 73 -0.74 15.35 -6.94
N PRO A 74 0.42 15.75 -7.49
CA PRO A 74 1.69 15.65 -6.79
C PRO A 74 1.65 16.38 -5.44
N ARG A 75 2.01 15.66 -4.39
CA ARG A 75 2.06 16.19 -3.02
C ARG A 75 3.20 15.52 -2.24
N PRO A 76 3.74 16.19 -1.21
CA PRO A 76 4.71 15.57 -0.32
C PRO A 76 4.15 14.29 0.31
N LEU A 77 5.00 13.27 0.47
CA LEU A 77 4.64 12.07 1.23
C LEU A 77 4.50 12.42 2.71
N ASP A 78 3.47 11.88 3.37
CA ASP A 78 3.43 11.87 4.83
C ASP A 78 4.46 10.89 5.40
N ALA A 79 4.76 11.03 6.70
CA ALA A 79 5.81 10.25 7.35
C ALA A 79 5.55 8.73 7.35
N ASP A 80 4.28 8.33 7.45
CA ASP A 80 3.89 6.92 7.44
C ASP A 80 4.07 6.33 6.04
N THR A 81 3.61 7.05 5.01
CA THR A 81 3.79 6.68 3.61
C THR A 81 5.27 6.66 3.22
N PHE A 82 6.07 7.62 3.68
CA PHE A 82 7.53 7.62 3.48
C PHE A 82 8.19 6.40 4.13
N THR A 83 7.82 6.07 5.36
CA THR A 83 8.38 4.91 6.07
C THR A 83 8.03 3.60 5.36
N ALA A 84 6.77 3.45 4.93
CA ALA A 84 6.32 2.30 4.14
C ALA A 84 7.04 2.21 2.79
N ALA A 85 7.16 3.32 2.06
CA ALA A 85 7.89 3.37 0.79
C ALA A 85 9.38 3.06 0.96
N ARG A 86 10.01 3.55 2.04
CA ARG A 86 11.41 3.26 2.37
C ARG A 86 11.62 1.78 2.69
N GLN A 87 10.67 1.12 3.34
CA GLN A 87 10.73 -0.33 3.55
C GLN A 87 10.65 -1.12 2.23
N LEU A 88 9.83 -0.66 1.27
CA LEU A 88 9.80 -1.25 -0.08
C LEU A 88 11.15 -1.11 -0.80
N LEU A 89 11.86 -0.01 -0.60
CA LEU A 89 13.19 0.23 -1.18
C LEU A 89 14.31 -0.56 -0.50
N ALA A 90 14.20 -0.83 0.80
CA ALA A 90 15.26 -1.42 1.62
C ALA A 90 15.61 -2.89 1.28
N THR A 91 14.90 -3.49 0.32
CA THR A 91 15.07 -4.90 -0.07
C THR A 91 15.29 -5.08 -1.59
N GLY A 92 15.73 -4.03 -2.30
CA GLY A 92 16.08 -4.12 -3.73
C GLY A 92 14.87 -4.29 -4.67
N PRO A 93 15.08 -4.23 -6.00
CA PRO A 93 14.00 -4.47 -6.97
C PRO A 93 13.62 -5.95 -6.96
N ARG A 94 12.32 -6.22 -7.05
CA ARG A 94 11.81 -7.58 -7.25
C ARG A 94 12.37 -8.15 -8.57
N SER A 95 12.93 -9.35 -8.52
CA SER A 95 13.55 -10.02 -9.67
C SER A 95 13.22 -11.52 -9.67
N ALA A 96 13.17 -12.10 -10.87
CA ALA A 96 13.07 -13.55 -11.07
C ALA A 96 13.54 -13.89 -12.49
N ASP A 97 14.50 -14.80 -12.59
CA ASP A 97 15.13 -15.23 -13.84
C ASP A 97 15.10 -16.74 -13.99
N VAL A 98 14.89 -17.20 -15.23
CA VAL A 98 14.86 -18.63 -15.58
C VAL A 98 16.23 -19.03 -16.12
N VAL A 99 16.81 -20.06 -15.51
CA VAL A 99 18.11 -20.62 -15.91
C VAL A 99 17.98 -22.10 -16.24
N ALA A 100 18.66 -22.53 -17.30
CA ALA A 100 18.78 -23.95 -17.62
C ALA A 100 19.83 -24.60 -16.70
N LEU A 101 19.48 -25.72 -16.07
CA LEU A 101 20.38 -26.42 -15.15
C LEU A 101 21.40 -27.33 -15.84
N ALA A 102 21.33 -27.45 -17.18
CA ALA A 102 22.21 -28.30 -17.98
C ALA A 102 23.70 -27.95 -17.79
N GLY A 103 24.03 -26.66 -17.66
CA GLY A 103 25.39 -26.20 -17.38
C GLY A 103 25.95 -26.64 -16.02
N LEU A 104 25.09 -27.12 -15.11
CA LEU A 104 25.44 -27.67 -13.81
C LEU A 104 25.35 -29.21 -13.77
N GLY A 105 25.27 -29.86 -14.93
CA GLY A 105 25.13 -31.32 -15.04
C GLY A 105 23.78 -31.86 -14.53
N ARG A 106 22.76 -30.99 -14.44
CA ARG A 106 21.41 -31.34 -13.94
C ARG A 106 20.37 -31.17 -15.03
N THR A 107 19.30 -31.94 -14.93
CA THR A 107 18.14 -31.82 -15.82
C THR A 107 17.13 -30.79 -15.30
N GLY A 108 16.46 -30.11 -16.24
CA GLY A 108 15.41 -29.13 -15.97
C GLY A 108 15.89 -27.68 -15.90
N PHE A 109 15.06 -26.83 -15.30
CA PHE A 109 15.23 -25.40 -15.17
C PHE A 109 15.15 -24.98 -13.71
N ALA A 110 15.70 -23.82 -13.38
CA ALA A 110 15.45 -23.16 -12.11
C ALA A 110 14.99 -21.73 -12.34
N VAL A 111 14.15 -21.26 -11.42
CA VAL A 111 13.83 -19.85 -11.25
C VAL A 111 14.62 -19.37 -10.05
N VAL A 112 15.40 -18.29 -10.21
CA VAL A 112 16.15 -17.66 -9.12
C VAL A 112 15.76 -16.20 -9.08
N GLY A 113 15.50 -15.67 -7.88
CA GLY A 113 15.01 -14.31 -7.76
C GLY A 113 15.15 -13.71 -6.37
N HIS A 114 14.69 -12.47 -6.27
CA HIS A 114 14.62 -11.72 -5.04
C HIS A 114 13.23 -11.10 -4.88
N VAL A 115 12.64 -11.24 -3.68
CA VAL A 115 11.35 -10.64 -3.35
C VAL A 115 11.53 -9.69 -2.17
N PRO A 116 11.19 -8.39 -2.35
CA PRO A 116 11.20 -7.41 -1.28
C PRO A 116 10.47 -7.88 -0.02
N GLY A 117 11.14 -7.81 1.13
CA GLY A 117 10.64 -8.27 2.43
C GLY A 117 10.71 -9.78 2.69
N LEU A 118 11.02 -10.60 1.69
CA LEU A 118 11.18 -12.06 1.84
C LEU A 118 12.63 -12.52 1.62
N GLY A 119 13.38 -11.85 0.75
CA GLY A 119 14.77 -12.20 0.43
C GLY A 119 14.90 -13.05 -0.84
N GLU A 120 15.86 -13.97 -0.83
CA GLU A 120 16.12 -14.89 -1.95
C GLU A 120 14.98 -15.92 -2.09
N VAL A 121 14.49 -16.08 -3.31
CA VAL A 121 13.49 -17.09 -3.68
C VAL A 121 14.02 -17.98 -4.78
N GLY A 122 13.60 -19.24 -4.78
CA GLY A 122 14.05 -20.21 -5.75
C GLY A 122 13.08 -21.35 -5.97
N ALA A 123 12.99 -21.81 -7.22
CA ALA A 123 12.22 -23.00 -7.58
C ALA A 123 12.94 -23.81 -8.64
N ARG A 124 12.76 -25.14 -8.59
CA ARG A 124 13.19 -26.05 -9.66
C ARG A 124 11.96 -26.48 -10.46
N ALA A 125 12.08 -26.48 -11.77
CA ALA A 125 11.03 -26.89 -12.70
C ALA A 125 11.55 -27.95 -13.67
N ALA A 126 10.68 -28.87 -14.07
CA ALA A 126 11.01 -29.92 -15.04
C ALA A 126 11.11 -29.37 -16.48
N SER A 127 10.33 -28.35 -16.80
CA SER A 127 10.27 -27.71 -18.12
C SER A 127 10.41 -26.19 -18.02
N LYS A 128 10.71 -25.57 -19.16
CA LYS A 128 10.82 -24.11 -19.27
C LYS A 128 9.48 -23.43 -19.02
N ASP A 129 8.38 -23.96 -19.55
CA ASP A 129 7.04 -23.36 -19.39
C ASP A 129 6.62 -23.26 -17.92
N VAL A 130 6.92 -24.30 -17.13
CA VAL A 130 6.66 -24.28 -15.68
C VAL A 130 7.57 -23.26 -14.98
N ALA A 131 8.83 -23.15 -15.41
CA ALA A 131 9.75 -22.14 -14.87
C ALA A 131 9.28 -20.70 -15.22
N ASP A 132 8.80 -20.47 -16.43
CA ASP A 132 8.27 -19.17 -16.86
C ASP A 132 6.97 -18.82 -16.10
N ALA A 133 6.09 -19.80 -15.85
CA ALA A 133 4.91 -19.61 -15.01
C ALA A 133 5.29 -19.25 -13.55
N LEU A 134 6.29 -19.94 -12.99
CA LEU A 134 6.81 -19.65 -11.65
C LEU A 134 7.51 -18.28 -11.59
N ARG A 135 8.23 -17.89 -12.64
CA ARG A 135 8.80 -16.54 -12.77
C ARG A 135 7.70 -15.48 -12.74
N ALA A 136 6.64 -15.63 -13.53
CA ALA A 136 5.51 -14.71 -13.50
C ALA A 136 4.87 -14.67 -12.09
N HIS A 137 4.72 -15.82 -11.44
CA HIS A 137 4.21 -15.93 -10.08
C HIS A 137 5.08 -15.15 -9.07
N PHE A 138 6.41 -15.31 -9.09
CA PHE A 138 7.33 -14.57 -8.21
C PHE A 138 7.30 -13.06 -8.45
N LEU A 139 7.14 -12.62 -9.69
CA LEU A 139 7.09 -11.21 -10.05
C LEU A 139 5.78 -10.54 -9.60
N THR A 140 4.67 -11.28 -9.54
CA THR A 140 3.32 -10.71 -9.37
C THR A 140 2.69 -10.95 -8.01
N GLN A 141 3.01 -12.05 -7.31
CA GLN A 141 2.33 -12.37 -6.06
C GLN A 141 2.81 -11.56 -4.85
N PRO A 142 1.96 -11.38 -3.81
CA PRO A 142 2.38 -10.79 -2.54
C PRO A 142 3.48 -11.62 -1.85
N ALA A 143 4.39 -10.95 -1.14
CA ALA A 143 5.51 -11.63 -0.47
C ALA A 143 5.06 -12.70 0.55
N GLY A 144 3.94 -12.48 1.25
CA GLY A 144 3.38 -13.45 2.20
C GLY A 144 2.92 -14.76 1.56
N GLU A 145 2.53 -14.74 0.29
CA GLU A 145 2.14 -15.94 -0.46
C GLU A 145 3.35 -16.70 -1.02
N LEU A 146 4.51 -16.03 -1.09
CA LEU A 146 5.74 -16.60 -1.63
C LEU A 146 6.64 -17.26 -0.58
N ALA A 147 6.23 -17.28 0.69
CA ALA A 147 7.06 -17.78 1.79
C ALA A 147 7.55 -19.22 1.59
N ALA A 148 6.76 -20.09 0.95
CA ALA A 148 7.13 -21.46 0.65
C ALA A 148 8.29 -21.59 -0.37
N TRP A 149 8.56 -20.52 -1.13
CA TRP A 149 9.61 -20.44 -2.15
C TRP A 149 10.91 -19.80 -1.66
N ALA A 150 10.96 -19.37 -0.39
CA ALA A 150 12.18 -18.83 0.20
C ALA A 150 13.31 -19.88 0.16
N VAL A 151 14.50 -19.46 -0.26
CA VAL A 151 15.65 -20.36 -0.37
C VAL A 151 16.02 -20.89 1.01
N THR A 152 15.98 -22.21 1.18
CA THR A 152 16.39 -22.88 2.41
C THR A 152 17.81 -23.42 2.30
N ARG A 153 18.55 -23.43 3.43
CA ARG A 153 19.89 -24.02 3.51
C ARG A 153 19.89 -25.54 3.33
N VAL A 154 18.79 -26.18 3.68
CA VAL A 154 18.65 -27.64 3.63
C VAL A 154 17.99 -28.05 2.32
N PRO A 155 18.50 -29.07 1.62
CA PRO A 155 17.81 -29.64 0.47
C PRO A 155 16.45 -30.20 0.86
N GLN A 156 15.38 -29.70 0.23
CA GLN A 156 14.05 -30.30 0.39
C GLN A 156 13.98 -31.61 -0.39
N LYS A 157 13.66 -32.70 0.30
CA LYS A 157 13.47 -34.02 -0.32
C LYS A 157 11.99 -34.24 -0.57
N ILE A 158 11.64 -34.61 -1.80
CA ILE A 158 10.29 -35.05 -2.14
C ILE A 158 10.11 -36.45 -1.51
N PRO A 159 9.09 -36.67 -0.67
CA PRO A 159 8.81 -37.99 -0.12
C PRO A 159 8.37 -38.95 -1.23
N THR A 160 8.50 -40.25 -0.98
CA THR A 160 7.98 -41.26 -1.90
C THR A 160 6.46 -41.10 -2.04
N LEU A 161 6.00 -40.83 -3.26
CA LEU A 161 4.59 -40.63 -3.55
C LEU A 161 3.91 -41.97 -3.87
N PRO A 162 2.64 -42.18 -3.46
CA PRO A 162 1.87 -43.35 -3.87
C PRO A 162 1.62 -43.31 -5.38
N ARG A 163 1.50 -44.49 -6.00
CA ARG A 163 1.24 -44.61 -7.45
C ARG A 163 -0.18 -44.17 -7.84
N GLN A 164 -1.13 -44.24 -6.91
CA GLN A 164 -2.53 -43.91 -7.12
C GLN A 164 -3.07 -43.18 -5.90
N VAL A 165 -3.94 -42.21 -6.14
CA VAL A 165 -4.65 -41.42 -5.13
C VAL A 165 -6.12 -41.37 -5.55
N ASP A 166 -7.04 -41.53 -4.60
CA ASP A 166 -8.46 -41.28 -4.87
C ASP A 166 -8.66 -39.76 -5.01
N LEU A 167 -8.77 -39.31 -6.26
CA LEU A 167 -8.92 -37.89 -6.60
C LEU A 167 -10.23 -37.29 -6.06
N ALA A 168 -11.29 -38.09 -5.91
CA ALA A 168 -12.54 -37.59 -5.37
C ALA A 168 -12.40 -37.27 -3.87
N VAL A 169 -11.76 -38.17 -3.10
CA VAL A 169 -11.44 -37.93 -1.68
C VAL A 169 -10.45 -36.78 -1.52
N PHE A 170 -9.44 -36.68 -2.39
CA PHE A 170 -8.50 -35.56 -2.38
C PHE A 170 -9.22 -34.20 -2.54
N VAL A 171 -10.17 -34.11 -3.48
CA VAL A 171 -10.95 -32.88 -3.72
C VAL A 171 -11.74 -32.43 -2.48
N GLU A 172 -12.23 -33.36 -1.65
CA GLU A 172 -12.95 -33.02 -0.42
C GLU A 172 -12.10 -32.24 0.59
N HIS A 173 -10.77 -32.41 0.53
CA HIS A 173 -9.82 -31.72 1.40
C HIS A 173 -9.38 -30.35 0.88
N LEU A 174 -9.70 -30.01 -0.38
CA LEU A 174 -9.39 -28.71 -0.93
C LEU A 174 -10.28 -27.62 -0.33
N ASP A 175 -9.71 -26.43 -0.14
CA ASP A 175 -10.41 -25.25 0.36
C ASP A 175 -10.90 -24.36 -0.80
N PRO A 176 -12.23 -24.23 -1.00
CA PRO A 176 -12.79 -23.37 -2.04
C PRO A 176 -12.43 -21.89 -1.91
N ALA A 177 -12.02 -21.42 -0.72
CA ALA A 177 -11.60 -20.05 -0.50
C ALA A 177 -10.17 -19.77 -0.99
N ARG A 178 -9.33 -20.81 -1.14
CA ARG A 178 -7.93 -20.66 -1.53
C ARG A 178 -7.77 -20.70 -3.05
N THR A 179 -7.01 -19.76 -3.59
CA THR A 179 -6.79 -19.65 -5.05
C THR A 179 -6.02 -20.84 -5.60
N ASP A 180 -5.00 -21.33 -4.88
CA ASP A 180 -4.20 -22.49 -5.29
C ASP A 180 -5.06 -23.76 -5.37
N ASP A 181 -5.88 -24.00 -4.36
CA ASP A 181 -6.79 -25.15 -4.27
C ASP A 181 -7.85 -25.12 -5.38
N ARG A 182 -8.36 -23.93 -5.72
CA ARG A 182 -9.24 -23.73 -6.89
C ARG A 182 -8.52 -24.05 -8.20
N ALA A 183 -7.28 -23.62 -8.37
CA ALA A 183 -6.48 -23.90 -9.56
C ALA A 183 -6.21 -25.42 -9.71
N VAL A 184 -5.95 -26.12 -8.59
CA VAL A 184 -5.83 -27.58 -8.57
C VAL A 184 -7.16 -28.24 -8.96
N ALA A 185 -8.27 -27.86 -8.31
CA ALA A 185 -9.59 -28.41 -8.62
C ALA A 185 -9.99 -28.19 -10.09
N ARG A 186 -9.68 -27.01 -10.66
CA ARG A 186 -9.92 -26.71 -12.07
C ARG A 186 -9.21 -27.71 -13.00
N ASN A 187 -7.94 -27.99 -12.74
CA ASN A 187 -7.12 -28.87 -13.58
C ASN A 187 -7.41 -30.36 -13.36
N LEU A 188 -8.16 -30.72 -12.31
CA LEU A 188 -8.66 -32.08 -12.09
C LEU A 188 -10.00 -32.37 -12.78
N ARG A 189 -10.66 -31.37 -13.38
CA ARG A 189 -11.92 -31.56 -14.12
C ARG A 189 -11.72 -32.46 -15.35
N GLY A 190 -12.73 -33.25 -15.65
CA GLY A 190 -12.76 -34.13 -16.83
C GLY A 190 -11.92 -35.39 -16.69
N GLN A 191 -11.23 -35.60 -15.56
CA GLN A 191 -10.46 -36.81 -15.30
C GLN A 191 -11.36 -38.04 -15.16
N ASN A 192 -12.42 -37.93 -14.35
CA ASN A 192 -13.47 -38.95 -14.25
C ASN A 192 -14.75 -38.38 -13.61
N ARG A 193 -15.88 -39.07 -13.85
CA ARG A 193 -17.21 -38.64 -13.38
C ARG A 193 -17.33 -38.48 -11.87
N ARG A 194 -16.62 -39.29 -11.08
CA ARG A 194 -16.69 -39.27 -9.61
C ARG A 194 -15.97 -38.04 -9.06
N THR A 195 -14.77 -37.75 -9.57
CA THR A 195 -14.00 -36.54 -9.24
C THR A 195 -14.76 -35.30 -9.68
N ASP A 196 -15.38 -35.29 -10.86
CA ASP A 196 -16.21 -34.16 -11.32
C ASP A 196 -17.44 -33.93 -10.43
N ALA A 197 -18.05 -35.00 -9.91
CA ALA A 197 -19.15 -34.88 -8.94
C ALA A 197 -18.65 -34.28 -7.62
N ALA A 198 -17.48 -34.73 -7.12
CA ALA A 198 -16.87 -34.19 -5.92
C ALA A 198 -16.52 -32.70 -6.08
N ILE A 199 -15.94 -32.30 -7.22
CA ILE A 199 -15.61 -30.89 -7.52
C ILE A 199 -16.90 -30.06 -7.55
N ARG A 200 -17.95 -30.52 -8.26
CA ARG A 200 -19.24 -29.82 -8.31
C ARG A 200 -19.89 -29.66 -6.95
N GLY A 201 -19.77 -30.66 -6.08
CA GLY A 201 -20.28 -30.60 -4.70
C GLY A 201 -19.48 -29.63 -3.82
N ARG A 202 -18.15 -29.76 -3.82
CA ARG A 202 -17.26 -29.01 -2.94
C ARG A 202 -17.11 -27.54 -3.33
N PHE A 203 -17.08 -27.25 -4.63
CA PHE A 203 -16.90 -25.91 -5.19
C PHE A 203 -18.21 -25.35 -5.77
N ALA A 204 -19.35 -25.78 -5.24
CA ALA A 204 -20.66 -25.28 -5.65
C ALA A 204 -20.74 -23.75 -5.51
N GLY A 205 -21.10 -23.05 -6.59
CA GLY A 205 -21.17 -21.59 -6.61
C GLY A 205 -19.82 -20.87 -6.71
N VAL A 206 -18.71 -21.60 -6.82
CA VAL A 206 -17.38 -21.04 -7.07
C VAL A 206 -17.05 -21.15 -8.55
N ASP A 207 -16.75 -20.01 -9.17
CA ASP A 207 -16.22 -20.00 -10.52
C ASP A 207 -14.74 -20.39 -10.49
N LEU A 208 -14.43 -21.62 -10.94
CA LEU A 208 -13.05 -22.11 -11.07
C LEU A 208 -12.35 -21.60 -12.33
N ASP A 209 -13.10 -21.04 -13.27
CA ASP A 209 -12.57 -20.48 -14.51
C ASP A 209 -12.30 -18.98 -14.40
N ALA A 210 -12.85 -18.34 -13.37
CA ALA A 210 -12.51 -16.97 -13.00
C ALA A 210 -10.99 -16.80 -12.94
N PRO A 211 -10.44 -15.77 -13.60
CA PRO A 211 -9.03 -15.46 -13.45
C PRO A 211 -8.74 -15.25 -11.96
N ALA A 212 -7.60 -15.71 -11.48
CA ALA A 212 -7.10 -15.33 -10.17
C ALA A 212 -6.88 -13.82 -10.20
N VAL A 213 -7.92 -13.04 -9.88
CA VAL A 213 -7.86 -11.59 -9.90
C VAL A 213 -6.85 -11.20 -8.84
N VAL A 214 -5.68 -10.76 -9.31
CA VAL A 214 -4.73 -9.97 -8.54
C VAL A 214 -5.53 -8.78 -8.04
N THR A 215 -5.99 -8.87 -6.81
CA THR A 215 -6.58 -7.74 -6.12
C THR A 215 -5.38 -7.01 -5.53
N PRO A 216 -4.85 -5.92 -6.15
CA PRO A 216 -3.98 -5.02 -5.41
C PRO A 216 -4.72 -4.67 -4.10
N PRO A 217 -4.03 -4.66 -2.95
CA PRO A 217 -4.68 -4.66 -1.65
C PRO A 217 -5.80 -3.63 -1.61
N VAL A 218 -7.05 -4.11 -1.62
CA VAL A 218 -8.21 -3.25 -1.41
C VAL A 218 -8.07 -2.77 0.03
N ARG A 219 -7.78 -1.48 0.19
CA ARG A 219 -7.84 -0.82 1.49
C ARG A 219 -9.19 -1.17 2.09
N ALA A 220 -9.18 -1.94 3.18
CA ALA A 220 -10.33 -2.07 4.04
C ALA A 220 -10.79 -0.65 4.37
N SER A 221 -12.00 -0.31 3.93
CA SER A 221 -12.62 0.97 4.25
C SER A 221 -12.83 0.94 5.76
N GLY A 222 -11.92 1.58 6.50
CA GLY A 222 -12.03 1.71 7.94
C GLY A 222 -13.40 2.29 8.33
N PRO A 223 -13.87 2.00 9.55
CA PRO A 223 -15.22 2.35 9.97
C PRO A 223 -15.47 3.85 9.81
N ARG A 224 -16.54 4.20 9.08
CA ARG A 224 -17.01 5.58 8.96
C ARG A 224 -17.10 6.21 10.36
N PRO A 225 -16.42 7.33 10.64
CA PRO A 225 -16.59 8.00 11.92
C PRO A 225 -18.05 8.43 12.06
N ARG A 226 -18.70 7.88 13.08
CA ARG A 226 -20.04 8.28 13.55
C ARG A 226 -20.06 9.80 13.70
N ARG A 227 -20.98 10.47 12.98
CA ARG A 227 -21.32 11.88 13.22
C ARG A 227 -21.64 12.06 14.70
N ALA A 228 -20.77 12.74 15.43
CA ALA A 228 -21.09 13.23 16.76
C ALA A 228 -22.20 14.28 16.64
N ILE A 229 -23.30 14.03 17.35
CA ILE A 229 -24.46 14.90 17.48
C ILE A 229 -23.99 16.20 18.16
N ARG A 230 -24.27 17.33 17.51
CA ARG A 230 -23.94 18.68 17.98
C ARG A 230 -24.81 18.99 19.22
N PRO A 231 -24.25 19.34 20.39
CA PRO A 231 -25.07 19.79 21.51
C PRO A 231 -25.69 21.16 21.20
N ARG A 232 -26.99 21.25 21.46
CA ARG A 232 -27.87 22.41 21.30
C ARG A 232 -27.48 23.48 22.34
N ARG A 233 -27.16 24.69 21.87
CA ARG A 233 -26.82 25.87 22.69
C ARG A 233 -28.07 26.33 23.47
N PRO A 234 -28.08 26.41 24.81
CA PRO A 234 -29.13 27.12 25.52
C PRO A 234 -28.91 28.63 25.38
N ALA A 235 -30.02 29.34 25.15
CA ALA A 235 -30.09 30.78 25.07
C ALA A 235 -29.77 31.46 26.40
N ALA A 236 -29.13 32.62 26.34
CA ALA A 236 -28.97 33.51 27.48
C ALA A 236 -30.30 34.16 27.86
N PRO A 237 -30.62 34.30 29.16
CA PRO A 237 -31.57 35.30 29.62
C PRO A 237 -30.84 36.50 30.25
N GLY A 238 -31.29 37.69 29.88
CA GLY A 238 -31.03 38.94 30.61
C GLY A 238 -31.86 39.06 31.91
N PRO A 239 -31.95 40.27 32.50
CA PRO A 239 -31.49 40.54 33.86
C PRO A 239 -32.59 40.60 34.94
N GLY A 240 -32.23 40.36 36.21
CA GLY A 240 -33.14 40.55 37.35
C GLY A 240 -32.52 40.35 38.74
N LEU A 241 -32.36 41.47 39.46
CA LEU A 241 -32.40 41.72 40.91
C LEU A 241 -32.47 40.53 41.91
N ARG A 242 -31.50 40.45 42.85
CA ARG A 242 -31.65 40.64 44.33
C ARG A 242 -30.41 40.17 45.13
N ARG A 243 -30.03 41.02 46.10
CA ARG A 243 -29.07 40.92 47.24
C ARG A 243 -29.46 39.84 48.29
N PRO A 244 -28.75 39.68 49.45
CA PRO A 244 -27.31 39.78 49.81
C PRO A 244 -26.82 38.66 50.79
N SER A 245 -25.65 38.87 51.43
CA SER A 245 -25.10 38.30 52.70
C SER A 245 -24.56 36.87 52.67
N GLY A 246 -23.47 36.48 53.36
CA GLY A 246 -22.47 37.08 54.25
C GLY A 246 -21.47 35.95 54.64
N HIS A 247 -20.15 36.17 54.69
CA HIS A 247 -19.30 36.23 55.90
C HIS A 247 -17.83 36.21 55.41
N ARG A 248 -17.01 37.25 55.64
CA ARG A 248 -16.11 37.56 56.80
C ARG A 248 -14.80 36.72 56.90
N ILE A 249 -13.67 37.43 56.69
CA ILE A 249 -12.37 37.47 57.43
C ILE A 249 -11.44 36.23 57.25
N ALA A 250 -10.15 36.31 56.90
CA ALA A 250 -9.07 37.17 57.38
C ALA A 250 -7.94 37.47 56.35
N ALA A 251 -7.23 38.58 56.58
CA ALA A 251 -6.00 39.03 55.92
C ALA A 251 -4.77 38.72 56.85
N PRO A 252 -3.59 39.36 56.70
CA PRO A 252 -2.60 39.34 55.62
C PRO A 252 -1.18 38.97 56.15
N THR A 253 -0.20 38.74 55.28
CA THR A 253 1.22 39.00 55.65
C THR A 253 2.06 39.36 54.42
N VAL A 254 2.78 40.47 54.53
CA VAL A 254 3.87 40.99 53.66
C VAL A 254 4.90 41.60 54.64
N PRO A 255 6.08 42.13 54.25
CA PRO A 255 7.08 41.82 53.19
C PRO A 255 8.50 41.64 53.80
N THR A 256 9.55 41.45 52.97
CA THR A 256 10.91 42.12 53.03
C THR A 256 11.87 41.38 52.05
N THR A 257 12.37 41.99 50.96
CA THR A 257 13.66 42.73 50.76
C THR A 257 14.92 41.90 51.10
N SER A 258 16.09 41.91 50.44
CA SER A 258 16.75 42.73 49.40
C SER A 258 18.17 42.12 49.14
N ALA A 259 18.78 42.47 48.00
CA ALA A 259 20.23 42.60 47.70
C ALA A 259 21.17 41.37 47.54
N GLY A 260 22.06 41.50 46.54
CA GLY A 260 23.13 40.58 46.11
C GLY A 260 24.34 40.49 47.06
N PRO A 261 25.55 40.09 46.60
CA PRO A 261 26.18 40.39 45.30
C PRO A 261 26.18 39.25 44.26
#